data_AF-A0A497XRD6-F1
#
_entry.id   AF-A0A497XRD6-F1
#
_cell.length_a   1.000
_cell.length_b   1.000
_cell.length_c   1.000
_cell.angle_alpha   90.00
_cell.angle_beta   90.00
_cell.angle_gamma   90.00
#
_symmetry.space_group_name_H-M   'P 1'
#
loop_
_entity.id
_entity.type
_entity.pdbx_description
1 polymer ?
#
loop_
_entity_poly.entity_id
_entity_poly.type
_entity_poly.pdbx_seq_one_letter_code
_entity_poly.pdbx_strand_id
1 'polypeptide(L)' 'MSTERKTPFLQLVFDDFILLLFLGVAVYAISYLIWGLIELAWLPPIPSEIKEALLGR' A
#
# COMPACT_ATOMS: atom_id res chain seq x y z
N MET A 1 2.83 -46.51 11.52
CA MET A 1 3.49 -45.62 10.54
C MET A 1 2.59 -44.40 10.40
N SER A 2 2.88 -43.34 11.14
CA SER A 2 2.09 -42.10 11.14
C SER A 2 2.38 -41.34 9.85
N THR A 3 1.43 -41.37 8.91
CA THR A 3 1.49 -40.60 7.67
C THR A 3 1.48 -39.11 8.03
N GLU A 4 2.65 -38.45 7.98
CA GLU A 4 2.75 -37.00 8.15
C GLU A 4 1.96 -36.31 7.04
N ARG A 5 0.72 -35.93 7.32
CA ARG A 5 -0.05 -35.05 6.45
C ARG A 5 0.61 -33.68 6.50
N LYS A 6 1.39 -33.33 5.47
CA LYS A 6 1.87 -31.96 5.26
C LYS A 6 0.68 -31.01 5.32
N THR A 7 0.70 -30.10 6.28
CA THR A 7 -0.28 -29.03 6.35
C THR A 7 -0.18 -28.18 5.08
N PRO A 8 -1.28 -27.93 4.38
CA PRO A 8 -1.27 -27.08 3.19
C PRO A 8 -0.86 -25.65 3.57
N PHE A 9 -0.02 -25.03 2.74
CA PHE A 9 0.53 -23.69 2.96
C PHE A 9 -0.54 -22.64 3.26
N LEU A 10 -1.68 -22.73 2.57
CA LEU A 10 -2.79 -21.81 2.75
C LEU A 10 -3.43 -21.90 4.15
N GLN A 11 -3.46 -23.10 4.77
CA GLN A 11 -3.88 -23.23 6.16
C GLN A 11 -2.89 -22.54 7.10
N LEU A 12 -1.59 -22.71 6.85
CA LEU A 12 -0.55 -22.07 7.67
C LEU A 12 -0.64 -20.53 7.65
N VAL A 13 -0.98 -19.96 6.48
CA VAL A 13 -1.20 -18.52 6.29
C VAL A 13 -2.48 -18.04 6.97
N PHE A 14 -3.57 -18.81 6.88
CA PHE A 14 -4.84 -18.45 7.50
C PHE A 14 -4.87 -18.66 9.02
N ASP A 15 -4.03 -19.55 9.55
CA ASP A 15 -3.91 -19.81 10.99
C ASP A 15 -3.11 -18.72 11.71
N ASP A 16 -2.29 -17.93 11.00
CA ASP A 16 -1.47 -16.85 11.57
C ASP A 16 -2.18 -15.49 11.47
N PHE A 17 -2.81 -15.07 12.58
CA PHE A 17 -3.52 -13.80 12.68
C PHE A 17 -2.61 -12.58 12.48
N ILE A 18 -1.33 -12.63 12.86
CA ILE A 18 -0.40 -11.51 12.70
C ILE A 18 -0.08 -11.35 11.22
N LEU A 19 0.16 -12.47 10.53
CA LEU A 19 0.42 -12.46 9.10
C LEU A 19 -0.79 -11.94 8.32
N LEU A 20 -2.01 -12.37 8.68
CA LEU A 20 -3.24 -11.85 8.06
C LEU A 20 -3.44 -10.35 8.33
N LEU A 21 -3.17 -9.89 9.56
CA LEU A 21 -3.25 -8.46 9.91
C LEU A 21 -2.21 -7.65 9.12
N PHE A 22 -0.98 -8.14 9.05
CA PHE A 22 0.07 -7.53 8.25
C PHE A 22 -0.33 -7.48 6.78
N LEU A 23 -0.84 -8.56 6.21
CA LEU A 23 -1.27 -8.61 4.82
C LEU A 23 -2.38 -7.61 4.54
N GLY A 24 -3.39 -7.51 5.42
CA GLY A 24 -4.48 -6.55 5.29
C GLY A 24 -4.00 -5.10 5.30
N VAL A 25 -3.16 -4.74 6.28
CA VAL A 25 -2.59 -3.39 6.39
C VAL A 25 -1.61 -3.09 5.24
N ALA A 26 -0.77 -4.06 4.87
CA ALA A 26 0.20 -3.91 3.80
C ALA A 26 -0.49 -3.69 2.45
N VAL A 27 -1.53 -4.48 2.13
CA VAL A 27 -2.33 -4.29 0.92
C VAL A 27 -2.95 -2.90 0.91
N TYR A 28 -3.59 -2.49 2.01
CA TYR A 28 -4.19 -1.15 2.11
C TYR A 28 -3.15 -0.03 1.92
N ALA A 29 -2.03 -0.10 2.65
CA ALA A 29 -0.97 0.89 2.59
C ALA A 29 -0.37 0.99 1.19
N ILE A 30 -0.04 -0.14 0.56
CA ILE A 30 0.55 -0.16 -0.79
C ILE A 30 -0.44 0.37 -1.82
N SER A 31 -1.71 -0.02 -1.77
CA SER A 31 -2.73 0.48 -2.69
C SER A 31 -2.87 2.00 -2.62
N TYR A 32 -2.97 2.57 -1.42
CA TYR A 32 -3.08 4.01 -1.24
C TYR A 32 -1.79 4.74 -1.59
N LEU A 33 -0.63 4.14 -1.34
CA LEU A 33 0.65 4.72 -1.70
C LEU A 33 0.80 4.79 -3.23
N ILE A 34 0.51 3.70 -3.93
CA ILE A 34 0.52 3.67 -5.41
C ILE A 34 -0.46 4.69 -5.97
N TRP A 35 -1.71 4.71 -5.47
CA TRP A 35 -2.69 5.72 -5.88
C TRP A 35 -2.16 7.13 -5.66
N GLY A 36 -1.66 7.42 -4.45
CA GLY A 36 -1.15 8.75 -4.10
C GLY A 36 0.01 9.20 -4.98
N LEU A 37 0.89 8.28 -5.39
CA LEU A 37 1.98 8.57 -6.32
C LEU A 37 1.46 8.86 -7.74
N ILE A 38 0.47 8.09 -8.20
CA ILE A 38 -0.17 8.32 -9.50
C ILE A 38 -0.86 9.68 -9.51
N GLU A 39 -1.62 10.00 -8.46
CA GLU A 39 -2.31 11.28 -8.29
C GLU A 39 -1.28 12.43 -8.30
N LEU A 40 -0.21 12.31 -7.53
CA LEU A 40 0.84 13.32 -7.45
C LEU A 40 1.54 13.55 -8.81
N ALA A 41 1.72 12.50 -9.61
CA ALA A 41 2.30 12.61 -10.94
C ALA A 41 1.37 13.27 -11.97
N TRP A 42 0.05 13.23 -11.74
CA TRP A 42 -0.96 13.84 -12.61
C TRP A 42 -1.48 15.18 -12.13
N LEU A 43 -1.08 15.65 -10.95
CA LEU A 43 -1.43 16.99 -10.50
C LEU A 43 -0.91 18.03 -11.50
N PRO A 44 -1.76 18.99 -11.92
CA PRO A 44 -1.33 20.04 -12.81
C PRO A 44 -0.22 20.86 -12.13
N PRO A 45 0.73 21.39 -12.91
CA PRO A 45 1.73 22.29 -12.37
C PRO A 45 1.02 23.46 -11.70
N ILE A 46 1.48 23.81 -10.50
CA ILE A 46 0.92 24.89 -9.68
C ILE A 46 0.75 26.14 -10.56
N PRO A 47 -0.45 26.75 -10.60
CA PRO A 47 -0.71 27.96 -11.37
C PRO A 47 0.36 29.01 -11.12
N SER A 48 0.84 29.65 -12.19
CA SER A 48 1.91 30.64 -12.13
C SER A 48 1.60 31.78 -11.17
N GLU A 49 0.32 32.13 -11.00
CA GLU A 49 -0.12 33.17 -10.08
C GLU A 49 0.20 32.82 -8.61
N ILE A 50 0.07 31.54 -8.24
CA ILE A 50 0.38 31.05 -6.89
C ILE A 50 1.90 30.99 -6.70
N LYS A 51 2.64 30.62 -7.75
CA LYS A 51 4.10 30.59 -7.71
C LYS A 51 4.68 32.00 -7.54
N GLU A 52 4.13 33.02 -8.19
CA GLU A 52 4.55 34.41 -8.04
C GLU A 52 4.16 35.00 -6.68
N ALA A 53 2.92 34.76 -6.22
CA ALA A 53 2.47 35.16 -4.89
C ALA A 53 3.31 34.54 -3.76
N LEU A 54 3.79 33.31 -3.92
CA LEU A 54 4.68 32.64 -2.95
C LEU A 54 6.15 33.07 -3.07
N LEU A 55 6.61 33.43 -4.28
CA LEU A 55 7.97 33.92 -4.52
C LEU A 55 8.14 35.42 -4.23
N GLY A 56 7.05 36.11 -3.89
CA GLY A 56 7.07 37.52 -3.45
C GLY A 56 7.60 38.48 -4.52
N ARG A 57 7.35 38.19 -5.79
CA ARG A 57 7.64 39.09 -6.92
C ARG A 57 6.37 39.43 -7.66
#